data_AF-A0A2G3EA77-F1
#
_entry.id   AF-A0A2G3EA77-F1
#
_cell.length_a   1.000
_cell.length_b   1.000
_cell.length_c   1.000
_cell.angle_alpha   90.00
_cell.angle_beta   90.00
_cell.angle_gamma   90.00
#
_symmetry.space_group_name_H-M   'P 1'
#
loop_
_entity.id
_entity.type
_entity.pdbx_description
1 polymer ?
#
loop_
_entity_poly.entity_id
_entity_poly.type
_entity_poly.pdbx_seq_one_letter_code
_entity_poly.pdbx_strand_id
1 'polypeptide(L)'
;MSKVKMKNIWTKYYSIIISIIALLMYLLYIYKVNGKASWKWIVDSEGFGEMCKAIAQFSSIVLGIYGFFIPVVMGKKDRFSEYFWNNINRIAFAKDVRKIIISGIFTILISSILLINDVLPNIILIILIGLMIFCLTYYSCCTYRFLNIFINIIIGRRGESEQNNIEFAETISEYDKEKLNEVLEKF
;
A
#
# COMPACT_ATOMS: atom_id res chain seq x y z
N MET A 1 2.39 21.92 15.21
CA MET A 1 3.00 20.90 14.30
C MET A 1 2.23 20.94 12.98
N SER A 2 2.82 21.43 11.88
CA SER A 2 2.03 21.82 10.70
C SER A 2 1.34 20.62 10.02
N LYS A 3 0.12 20.85 9.50
CA LYS A 3 -0.71 19.84 8.81
C LYS A 3 0.06 19.08 7.70
N VAL A 4 1.04 19.73 7.09
CA VAL A 4 1.93 19.16 6.05
C VAL A 4 2.85 18.07 6.62
N LYS A 5 3.46 18.29 7.78
CA LYS A 5 4.29 17.27 8.45
C LYS A 5 3.45 16.06 8.88
N MET A 6 2.23 16.32 9.36
CA MET A 6 1.31 15.27 9.79
C MET A 6 0.80 14.41 8.62
N LYS A 7 0.46 15.03 7.49
CA LYS A 7 0.09 14.34 6.24
C LYS A 7 1.24 13.47 5.72
N ASN A 8 2.47 13.97 5.74
CA ASN A 8 3.65 13.23 5.28
C ASN A 8 3.98 12.02 6.17
N ILE A 9 3.87 12.17 7.48
CA ILE A 9 4.02 11.07 8.44
C ILE A 9 2.91 10.03 8.22
N TRP A 10 1.66 10.47 8.06
CA TRP A 10 0.54 9.57 7.80
C TRP A 10 0.76 8.76 6.52
N THR A 11 1.08 9.40 5.39
CA THR A 11 1.36 8.68 4.13
C THR A 11 2.51 7.68 4.24
N LYS A 12 3.47 7.91 5.14
CA LYS A 12 4.64 7.03 5.30
C LYS A 12 4.38 5.85 6.24
N TYR A 13 3.59 6.05 7.30
CA TYR A 13 3.41 5.07 8.37
C TYR A 13 2.01 4.45 8.43
N TYR A 14 1.02 4.94 7.68
CA TYR A 14 -0.36 4.44 7.78
C TYR A 14 -0.46 2.93 7.53
N SER A 15 0.31 2.38 6.58
CA SER A 15 0.26 0.94 6.27
C SER A 15 0.67 0.09 7.47
N ILE A 16 1.61 0.57 8.29
CA ILE A 16 2.03 -0.10 9.52
C ILE A 16 0.99 0.14 10.63
N ILE A 17 0.53 1.38 10.79
CA ILE A 17 -0.44 1.75 11.84
C ILE A 17 -1.74 0.97 11.69
N ILE A 18 -2.32 0.88 10.48
CA ILE A 18 -3.55 0.12 10.22
C ILE A 18 -3.34 -1.36 10.53
N SER A 19 -2.18 -1.92 10.18
CA SER A 19 -1.85 -3.33 10.44
C SER A 19 -1.67 -3.61 11.93
N ILE A 20 -1.09 -2.67 12.69
CA ILE A 20 -1.00 -2.76 14.16
C ILE A 20 -2.39 -2.68 14.78
N ILE A 21 -3.26 -1.79 14.31
CA ILE A 21 -4.65 -1.69 14.80
C ILE A 21 -5.40 -3.00 14.54
N ALA A 22 -5.26 -3.58 13.35
CA ALA A 22 -5.85 -4.89 13.03
C ALA A 22 -5.36 -5.99 13.96
N LEU A 23 -4.06 -6.03 14.25
CA LEU A 23 -3.46 -6.98 15.20
C LEU A 23 -3.97 -6.76 16.63
N LEU A 24 -4.09 -5.52 17.08
CA LEU A 24 -4.61 -5.19 18.41
C LEU A 24 -6.08 -5.60 18.55
N MET A 25 -6.90 -5.38 17.53
CA MET A 25 -8.28 -5.84 17.51
C MET A 25 -8.38 -7.36 17.63
N TYR A 26 -7.51 -8.10 16.94
CA TYR A 26 -7.41 -9.55 17.05
C TYR A 26 -7.01 -10.01 18.47
N LEU A 27 -6.01 -9.38 19.08
CA LEU A 27 -5.58 -9.71 20.45
C LEU A 27 -6.67 -9.40 21.49
N LEU A 28 -7.35 -8.26 21.36
CA LEU A 28 -8.49 -7.90 22.22
C LEU A 28 -9.64 -8.91 22.08
N TYR A 29 -9.89 -9.37 20.85
CA TYR A 29 -10.89 -10.39 20.58
C TYR A 29 -10.54 -11.72 21.24
N ILE A 30 -9.28 -12.19 21.13
CA ILE A 30 -8.81 -13.39 21.84
C ILE A 30 -8.99 -13.22 23.34
N TYR A 31 -8.56 -12.10 23.92
CA TYR A 31 -8.66 -11.84 25.36
C TYR A 31 -10.11 -11.92 25.86
N LYS A 32 -11.07 -11.39 25.09
CA LYS A 32 -12.51 -11.43 25.42
C LYS A 32 -13.10 -12.83 25.30
N VAL A 33 -12.64 -13.62 24.34
CA VAL A 33 -13.12 -15.00 24.07
C VAL A 33 -12.47 -16.03 24.98
N ASN A 34 -11.33 -15.69 25.58
CA ASN A 34 -10.54 -16.57 26.44
C ASN A 34 -11.26 -17.12 27.68
N GLY A 35 -12.41 -16.54 28.04
CA GLY A 35 -13.28 -17.04 29.10
C GLY A 35 -14.41 -17.97 28.62
N LYS A 36 -14.60 -18.21 27.32
CA LYS A 36 -15.80 -18.88 26.77
C LYS A 36 -15.59 -19.88 25.64
N ALA A 37 -14.49 -19.87 24.90
CA ALA A 37 -14.29 -20.79 23.76
C ALA A 37 -12.98 -21.58 23.84
N SER A 38 -13.05 -22.85 23.39
CA SER A 38 -11.89 -23.71 23.15
C SER A 38 -10.93 -23.04 22.16
N TRP A 39 -9.63 -23.00 22.48
CA TRP A 39 -8.56 -22.38 21.70
C TRP A 39 -8.49 -22.80 20.22
N LYS A 40 -9.10 -23.93 19.85
CA LYS A 40 -9.11 -24.45 18.48
C LYS A 40 -10.24 -23.93 17.58
N TRP A 41 -11.17 -23.14 18.11
CA TRP A 41 -12.40 -22.76 17.41
C TRP A 41 -12.22 -22.09 16.02
N ILE A 42 -11.13 -21.34 15.78
CA ILE A 42 -10.86 -20.74 14.45
C ILE A 42 -10.35 -21.78 13.47
N VAL A 43 -9.45 -22.65 13.92
CA VAL A 43 -8.76 -23.64 13.08
C VAL A 43 -9.69 -24.81 12.76
N ASP A 44 -10.55 -25.18 13.71
CA ASP A 44 -11.56 -26.22 13.54
C ASP A 44 -12.78 -25.73 12.71
N SER A 45 -12.78 -24.47 12.27
CA SER A 45 -13.80 -23.96 11.36
C SER A 45 -13.64 -24.59 9.98
N GLU A 46 -14.73 -25.12 9.42
CA GLU A 46 -14.77 -25.68 8.06
C GLU A 46 -14.27 -24.70 7.00
N GLY A 47 -14.40 -23.39 7.23
CA GLY A 47 -13.95 -22.34 6.30
C GLY A 47 -12.49 -21.95 6.42
N PHE A 48 -11.74 -22.46 7.41
CA PHE A 48 -10.39 -21.99 7.70
C PHE A 48 -9.40 -22.30 6.57
N GLY A 49 -9.40 -23.54 6.07
CA GLY A 49 -8.54 -23.95 4.96
C GLY A 49 -8.82 -23.17 3.68
N GLU A 50 -10.11 -22.96 3.36
CA GLU A 50 -10.52 -22.17 2.19
C GLU A 50 -10.14 -20.69 2.34
N MET A 51 -10.24 -20.12 3.53
CA MET A 51 -9.75 -18.76 3.81
C MET A 51 -8.24 -18.65 3.54
N CYS A 52 -7.42 -19.58 4.04
CA CYS A 52 -5.98 -19.57 3.79
C CYS A 52 -5.64 -19.69 2.30
N LYS A 53 -6.35 -20.57 1.56
CA LYS A 53 -6.21 -20.68 0.10
C LYS A 53 -6.60 -19.39 -0.61
N ALA A 54 -7.73 -18.80 -0.25
CA ALA A 54 -8.21 -17.56 -0.86
C ALA A 54 -7.24 -16.40 -0.65
N ILE A 55 -6.67 -16.28 0.55
CA ILE A 55 -5.64 -15.27 0.86
C ILE A 55 -4.38 -15.50 0.02
N ALA A 56 -3.88 -16.74 -0.04
CA ALA A 56 -2.71 -17.07 -0.85
C ALA A 56 -2.94 -16.80 -2.35
N GLN A 57 -4.12 -17.14 -2.87
CA GLN A 57 -4.53 -16.86 -4.25
C GLN A 57 -4.61 -15.36 -4.53
N PHE A 58 -5.26 -14.59 -3.66
CA PHE A 58 -5.33 -13.13 -3.76
C PHE A 58 -3.93 -12.50 -3.81
N SER A 59 -3.05 -12.86 -2.88
CA SER A 59 -1.67 -12.38 -2.87
C SER A 59 -0.89 -12.79 -4.13
N SER A 60 -1.13 -14.00 -4.65
CA SER A 60 -0.48 -14.47 -5.88
C SER A 60 -0.93 -13.69 -7.11
N ILE A 61 -2.23 -13.40 -7.22
CA ILE A 61 -2.79 -12.59 -8.32
C ILE A 61 -2.18 -11.18 -8.31
N VAL A 62 -2.18 -10.53 -7.14
CA VAL A 62 -1.65 -9.17 -7.00
C VAL A 62 -0.13 -9.14 -7.30
N LEU A 63 0.64 -10.12 -6.82
CA LEU A 63 2.06 -10.27 -7.19
C LEU A 63 2.23 -10.49 -8.70
N GLY A 64 1.39 -11.30 -9.33
CA GLY A 64 1.42 -11.54 -10.78
C GLY A 64 1.20 -10.25 -11.58
N ILE A 65 0.22 -9.44 -11.17
CA ILE A 65 -0.02 -8.11 -11.76
C ILE A 65 1.25 -7.26 -11.66
N TYR A 66 1.89 -7.20 -10.50
CA TYR A 66 3.12 -6.43 -10.32
C TYR A 66 4.31 -7.00 -11.09
N GLY A 67 4.43 -8.32 -11.18
CA GLY A 67 5.48 -9.00 -11.94
C GLY A 67 5.40 -8.73 -13.44
N PHE A 68 4.20 -8.62 -13.99
CA PHE A 68 3.98 -8.18 -15.38
C PHE A 68 4.27 -6.69 -15.55
N PHE A 69 3.86 -5.90 -14.57
CA PHE A 69 3.84 -4.46 -14.68
C PHE A 69 5.21 -3.78 -14.63
N ILE A 70 6.12 -4.28 -13.78
CA ILE A 70 7.47 -3.72 -13.64
C ILE A 70 8.20 -3.72 -15.00
N PRO A 71 8.27 -4.84 -15.75
CA PRO A 71 8.80 -4.86 -17.11
C PRO A 71 8.08 -3.95 -18.10
N VAL A 72 6.75 -3.80 -18.01
CA VAL A 72 6.00 -2.94 -18.95
C VAL A 72 6.37 -1.47 -18.78
N VAL A 73 6.54 -1.01 -17.54
CA VAL A 73 6.93 0.37 -17.25
C VAL A 73 8.42 0.60 -17.48
N MET A 74 9.28 -0.40 -17.24
CA MET A 74 10.73 -0.29 -17.45
C MET A 74 11.20 -0.53 -18.90
N GLY A 75 10.55 -1.45 -19.62
CA GLY A 75 11.06 -2.00 -20.88
C GLY A 75 10.60 -1.26 -22.12
N LYS A 76 9.50 -0.51 -22.06
CA LYS A 76 9.02 0.27 -23.20
C LYS A 76 9.61 1.68 -23.15
N LYS A 77 10.42 2.06 -24.15
CA LYS A 77 10.81 3.46 -24.41
C LYS A 77 9.62 4.22 -25.04
N ASP A 78 8.53 4.27 -24.32
CA ASP A 78 7.32 4.96 -24.75
C ASP A 78 7.18 6.27 -23.98
N ARG A 79 6.47 7.26 -24.55
CA ARG A 79 6.14 8.54 -23.89
C ARG A 79 5.59 8.37 -22.46
N PHE A 80 4.88 7.27 -22.19
CA PHE A 80 4.38 6.94 -20.87
C PHE A 80 5.48 6.59 -19.86
N SER A 81 6.47 5.78 -20.27
CA SER A 81 7.58 5.38 -19.41
C SER A 81 8.43 6.59 -19.05
N GLU A 82 8.74 7.45 -20.03
CA GLU A 82 9.48 8.70 -19.80
C GLU A 82 8.73 9.63 -18.83
N TYR A 83 7.43 9.86 -19.08
CA TYR A 83 6.59 10.67 -18.18
C TYR A 83 6.52 10.06 -16.77
N PHE A 84 6.36 8.74 -16.66
CA PHE A 84 6.33 8.04 -15.39
C PHE A 84 7.64 8.24 -14.62
N TRP A 85 8.79 8.02 -15.28
CA TRP A 85 10.11 8.12 -14.65
C TRP A 85 10.56 9.55 -14.36
N ASN A 86 9.97 10.55 -15.02
CA ASN A 86 10.22 11.98 -14.77
C ASN A 86 9.38 12.51 -13.60
N ASN A 87 8.18 11.97 -13.39
CA ASN A 87 7.27 12.42 -12.33
C ASN A 87 7.36 11.60 -11.04
N ILE A 88 8.11 10.49 -11.03
CA ILE A 88 8.25 9.63 -9.85
C ILE A 88 9.65 9.64 -9.26
N ASN A 89 9.72 9.60 -7.92
CA ASN A 89 10.97 9.32 -7.23
C ASN A 89 11.32 7.82 -7.36
N ARG A 90 12.29 7.51 -8.23
CA ARG A 90 12.70 6.15 -8.56
C ARG A 90 13.11 5.32 -7.34
N ILE A 91 13.81 5.94 -6.39
CA ILE A 91 14.29 5.28 -5.17
C ILE A 91 13.12 4.94 -4.25
N ALA A 92 12.18 5.87 -4.08
CA ALA A 92 10.99 5.64 -3.27
C ALA A 92 10.08 4.56 -3.90
N PHE A 93 9.91 4.61 -5.23
CA PHE A 93 9.15 3.62 -5.99
C PHE A 93 9.74 2.21 -5.85
N ALA A 94 11.05 2.05 -6.08
CA ALA A 94 11.72 0.76 -5.94
C ALA A 94 11.58 0.20 -4.51
N LYS A 95 11.68 1.06 -3.48
CA LYS A 95 11.44 0.67 -2.09
C LYS A 95 10.01 0.19 -1.86
N ASP A 96 9.01 0.88 -2.41
CA ASP A 96 7.61 0.52 -2.23
C ASP A 96 7.25 -0.77 -2.99
N VAL A 97 7.76 -0.96 -4.21
CA VAL A 97 7.66 -2.24 -4.95
C VAL A 97 8.29 -3.38 -4.17
N ARG A 98 9.52 -3.20 -3.67
CA ARG A 98 10.22 -4.23 -2.89
C ARG A 98 9.43 -4.62 -1.62
N LYS A 99 8.83 -3.64 -0.93
CA LYS A 99 7.98 -3.92 0.23
C LYS A 99 6.78 -4.78 -0.15
N ILE A 100 6.10 -4.46 -1.25
CA ILE A 100 4.94 -5.23 -1.74
C ILE A 100 5.34 -6.66 -2.09
N ILE A 101 6.45 -6.84 -2.81
CA ILE A 101 6.92 -8.17 -3.19
C ILE A 101 7.22 -9.01 -1.93
N ILE A 102 8.00 -8.45 -1.01
CA ILE A 102 8.39 -9.15 0.23
C ILE A 102 7.16 -9.48 1.09
N SER A 103 6.27 -8.51 1.31
CA SER A 103 5.08 -8.76 2.15
C SER A 103 4.07 -9.68 1.48
N GLY A 104 3.94 -9.66 0.16
CA GLY A 104 3.10 -10.59 -0.60
C GLY A 104 3.62 -12.03 -0.48
N ILE A 105 4.91 -12.25 -0.72
CA ILE A 105 5.54 -13.58 -0.57
C ILE A 105 5.40 -14.08 0.87
N PHE A 106 5.65 -13.21 1.85
CA PHE A 106 5.54 -13.59 3.26
C PHE A 106 4.09 -13.95 3.65
N THR A 107 3.09 -13.24 3.11
CA THR A 107 1.68 -13.57 3.30
C THR A 107 1.35 -14.95 2.73
N ILE A 108 1.81 -15.27 1.52
CA ILE A 108 1.62 -16.59 0.89
C ILE A 108 2.28 -17.71 1.71
N LEU A 109 3.51 -17.47 2.20
CA LEU A 109 4.22 -18.45 3.03
C LEU A 109 3.48 -18.74 4.32
N ILE A 110 3.02 -17.70 5.03
CA ILE A 110 2.26 -17.88 6.28
C ILE A 110 0.95 -18.62 6.01
N SER A 111 0.20 -18.23 4.98
CA SER A 111 -1.05 -18.91 4.62
C SER A 111 -0.82 -20.38 4.24
N SER A 112 0.28 -20.68 3.54
CA SER A 112 0.66 -22.07 3.22
C SER A 112 1.02 -22.88 4.46
N ILE A 113 1.75 -22.30 5.42
CA ILE A 113 2.08 -22.96 6.70
C ILE A 113 0.81 -23.23 7.51
N LEU A 114 -0.14 -22.29 7.53
CA LEU A 114 -1.43 -22.44 8.21
C LEU A 114 -2.34 -23.52 7.60
N LEU A 115 -2.10 -23.97 6.36
CA LEU A 115 -2.83 -25.10 5.79
C LEU A 115 -2.45 -26.44 6.42
N ILE A 116 -1.23 -26.56 6.96
CA ILE A 116 -0.75 -27.75 7.68
C ILE A 116 -1.01 -27.56 9.18
N ASN A 117 -2.23 -27.14 9.52
CA ASN A 117 -2.59 -26.80 10.90
C ASN A 117 -2.69 -28.02 11.83
N ASP A 118 -2.82 -29.20 11.25
CA ASP A 118 -2.95 -30.50 11.92
C ASP A 118 -1.65 -30.92 12.64
N VAL A 119 -0.49 -30.50 12.12
CA VAL A 119 0.83 -30.83 12.68
C VAL A 119 1.32 -29.78 13.70
N LEU A 120 0.74 -28.59 13.71
CA LEU A 120 1.24 -27.45 14.49
C LEU A 120 0.62 -27.38 15.90
N PRO A 121 1.41 -27.01 16.93
CA PRO A 121 0.86 -26.80 18.26
C PRO A 121 0.00 -25.53 18.33
N ASN A 122 -1.06 -25.57 19.16
CA ASN A 122 -2.07 -24.50 19.26
C ASN A 122 -1.48 -23.09 19.48
N ILE A 123 -0.42 -22.96 20.29
CA ILE A 123 0.22 -21.66 20.56
C ILE A 123 0.84 -21.08 19.28
N ILE A 124 1.48 -21.92 18.47
CA ILE A 124 2.11 -21.49 17.21
C ILE A 124 1.04 -21.08 16.20
N LEU A 125 -0.09 -21.78 16.15
CA LEU A 125 -1.23 -21.44 15.28
C LEU A 125 -1.80 -20.05 15.58
N ILE A 126 -2.00 -19.72 16.86
CA ILE A 126 -2.55 -18.40 17.26
C ILE A 126 -1.62 -17.27 16.84
N ILE A 127 -0.31 -17.46 17.02
CA ILE A 127 0.71 -16.49 16.61
C ILE A 127 0.73 -16.34 15.09
N LEU A 128 0.69 -17.45 14.35
CA LEU A 128 0.66 -17.45 12.88
C LEU A 128 -0.60 -16.77 12.34
N ILE A 129 -1.78 -16.98 12.93
CA ILE A 129 -3.02 -16.30 12.52
C ILE A 129 -2.90 -14.79 12.74
N GLY A 130 -2.38 -14.37 13.91
CA GLY A 130 -2.15 -12.95 14.18
C GLY A 130 -1.16 -12.33 13.19
N LEU A 131 -0.07 -13.05 12.90
CA LEU A 131 0.93 -12.65 11.92
C LEU A 131 0.34 -12.58 10.50
N MET A 132 -0.51 -13.55 10.13
CA MET A 132 -1.21 -13.56 8.85
C MET A 132 -2.10 -12.31 8.69
N ILE A 133 -2.89 -11.97 9.71
CA ILE A 133 -3.75 -10.77 9.70
C ILE A 133 -2.90 -9.51 9.55
N PHE A 134 -1.81 -9.41 10.30
CA PHE A 134 -0.88 -8.29 10.20
C PHE A 134 -0.28 -8.18 8.79
N CYS A 135 0.25 -9.27 8.25
CA CYS A 135 0.89 -9.31 6.95
C CYS A 135 -0.09 -9.04 5.81
N LEU A 136 -1.29 -9.61 5.86
CA LEU A 136 -2.35 -9.39 4.88
C LEU A 136 -2.80 -7.93 4.86
N THR A 137 -3.01 -7.34 6.04
CA THR A 137 -3.44 -5.93 6.16
C THR A 137 -2.34 -5.00 5.66
N TYR A 138 -1.09 -5.28 6.02
CA TYR A 138 0.08 -4.52 5.59
C TYR A 138 0.25 -4.60 4.07
N TYR A 139 0.18 -5.81 3.52
CA TYR A 139 0.28 -6.08 2.09
C TYR A 139 -0.83 -5.37 1.31
N SER A 140 -2.08 -5.45 1.78
CA SER A 140 -3.23 -4.78 1.16
C SER A 140 -3.06 -3.26 1.17
N CYS A 141 -2.60 -2.69 2.29
CA CYS A 141 -2.32 -1.26 2.39
C CYS A 141 -1.23 -0.80 1.42
N CYS A 142 -0.13 -1.55 1.31
CA CYS A 142 0.96 -1.25 0.38
C CYS A 142 0.50 -1.36 -1.08
N THR A 143 -0.26 -2.40 -1.40
CA THR A 143 -0.88 -2.60 -2.72
C THR A 143 -1.76 -1.42 -3.09
N TYR A 144 -2.68 -1.03 -2.19
CA TYR A 144 -3.55 0.13 -2.40
C TYR A 144 -2.77 1.44 -2.61
N ARG A 145 -1.70 1.66 -1.82
CA ARG A 145 -0.83 2.83 -1.99
C ARG A 145 -0.25 2.91 -3.39
N PHE A 146 0.30 1.80 -3.87
CA PHE A 146 0.91 1.72 -5.17
C PHE A 146 -0.12 1.96 -6.28
N LEU A 147 -1.29 1.32 -6.14
CA LEU A 147 -2.39 1.45 -7.09
C LEU A 147 -2.87 2.90 -7.18
N ASN A 148 -2.97 3.59 -6.04
CA ASN A 148 -3.33 5.02 -6.00
C ASN A 148 -2.27 5.92 -6.66
N ILE A 149 -0.97 5.69 -6.41
CA ILE A 149 0.10 6.41 -7.12
C ILE A 149 -0.02 6.20 -8.62
N PHE A 150 -0.28 4.97 -9.04
CA PHE A 150 -0.36 4.64 -10.44
C PHE A 150 -1.59 5.22 -11.14
N ILE A 151 -2.76 5.11 -10.52
CA ILE A 151 -3.99 5.75 -10.99
C ILE A 151 -3.78 7.25 -11.13
N ASN A 152 -3.14 7.92 -10.16
CA ASN A 152 -2.86 9.35 -10.24
C ASN A 152 -1.93 9.71 -11.40
N ILE A 153 -0.97 8.85 -11.76
CA ILE A 153 -0.10 9.08 -12.93
C ILE A 153 -0.87 8.87 -14.24
N ILE A 154 -1.76 7.88 -14.32
CA ILE A 154 -2.63 7.66 -15.48
C ILE A 154 -3.65 8.79 -15.63
N ILE A 155 -4.30 9.20 -14.55
CA ILE A 155 -5.33 10.25 -14.56
C ILE A 155 -4.70 11.63 -14.73
N GLY A 156 -3.52 11.88 -14.16
CA GLY A 156 -2.75 13.09 -14.44
C GLY A 156 -2.49 13.28 -15.95
N ARG A 157 -2.31 12.17 -16.68
CA ARG A 157 -2.23 12.17 -18.15
C ARG A 157 -3.57 12.49 -18.85
N ARG A 158 -4.72 12.18 -18.22
CA ARG A 158 -6.06 12.56 -18.72
C ARG A 158 -6.41 14.02 -18.40
N GLY A 159 -5.96 14.55 -17.26
CA GLY A 159 -6.19 15.94 -16.86
C GLY A 159 -5.48 16.97 -17.75
N GLU A 160 -4.31 16.63 -18.30
CA GLU A 160 -3.57 17.54 -19.20
C GLU A 160 -4.01 17.44 -20.67
N SER A 161 -4.84 16.46 -21.05
CA SER A 161 -5.32 16.31 -22.44
C SER A 161 -6.79 16.67 -22.66
N GLU A 162 -7.58 16.94 -21.61
CA GLU A 162 -9.00 17.32 -21.74
C GLU A 162 -9.46 18.51 -20.87
N GLN A 163 -8.59 19.19 -20.12
CA GLN A 163 -9.00 20.34 -19.29
C GLN A 163 -8.19 21.61 -19.57
N ASN A 164 -8.54 22.27 -20.68
CA ASN A 164 -8.77 23.70 -20.58
C ASN A 164 -9.89 23.92 -19.54
N ASN A 165 -9.61 24.75 -18.53
CA ASN A 165 -10.51 25.20 -17.46
C ASN A 165 -10.67 24.23 -16.28
N ILE A 166 -9.80 24.34 -15.27
CA ILE A 166 -10.14 24.55 -13.85
C ILE A 166 -8.88 25.10 -13.17
N GLU A 167 -9.05 26.23 -12.49
CA GLU A 167 -8.03 27.06 -11.85
C GLU A 167 -7.05 26.29 -10.95
N PHE A 168 -5.78 26.24 -11.37
CA PHE A 168 -4.68 26.23 -10.42
C PHE A 168 -4.50 27.67 -9.92
N ALA A 169 -4.83 27.87 -8.65
CA ALA A 169 -4.40 29.03 -7.90
C ALA A 169 -2.88 29.20 -8.00
N GLU A 170 -2.51 30.47 -8.20
CA GLU A 170 -1.16 31.04 -8.26
C GLU A 170 -0.38 30.82 -9.57
N THR A 171 -1.03 31.21 -10.67
CA THR A 171 -0.30 31.94 -11.72
C THR A 171 -0.04 33.34 -11.18
N ILE A 172 1.23 33.68 -10.95
CA ILE A 172 1.65 35.03 -10.60
C ILE A 172 1.08 35.99 -11.64
N SER A 173 0.21 36.89 -11.20
CA SER A 173 -0.41 37.92 -12.03
C SER A 173 0.68 38.81 -12.64
N GLU A 174 0.53 39.18 -13.92
CA GLU A 174 1.42 40.15 -14.59
C GLU A 174 1.52 41.50 -13.85
N TYR A 175 0.58 41.78 -12.94
CA TYR A 175 0.62 42.92 -12.03
C TYR A 175 1.79 42.89 -11.02
N ASP A 176 2.31 41.71 -10.67
CA ASP A 176 3.44 41.56 -9.75
C ASP A 176 4.81 41.55 -10.47
N LYS A 177 4.84 41.44 -11.80
CA LYS A 177 6.08 41.53 -12.60
C LYS A 177 6.52 42.98 -12.83
N GLU A 178 5.59 43.91 -13.07
CA GLU A 178 5.93 45.33 -13.24
C GLU A 178 6.41 45.98 -11.94
N LYS A 179 5.81 45.61 -10.80
CA LYS A 179 6.19 46.11 -9.48
C LYS A 179 7.57 45.62 -9.00
N LEU A 180 8.03 44.48 -9.50
CA LEU A 180 9.35 43.92 -9.19
C LEU A 180 10.47 44.58 -10.03
N ASN A 181 10.16 45.01 -11.26
CA ASN A 181 11.10 45.72 -12.12
C ASN A 181 11.37 47.16 -11.67
N GLU A 182 10.39 47.87 -11.09
CA GLU A 182 10.60 49.21 -10.52
C GLU A 182 11.54 49.22 -9.30
N VAL A 183 11.62 48.12 -8.54
CA VAL A 183 12.48 48.00 -7.36
C VAL A 183 13.93 47.68 -7.73
N LEU A 184 14.15 47.06 -8.90
CA LEU A 184 15.47 46.63 -9.37
C LEU A 184 16.22 47.67 -10.22
N GLU A 185 15.56 48.72 -10.72
CA GLU A 185 16.24 49.84 -11.41
C GLU A 185 16.87 50.88 -10.45
N LYS A 186 16.78 50.68 -9.13
CA LYS A 186 17.35 51.59 -8.12
C LYS A 186 18.52 51.02 -7.31
N PHE A 187 19.14 49.93 -7.77
CA PHE A 187 20.44 49.46 -7.26
C PHE A 187 21.37 49.01 -8.39
#